data_AF-A0A2E1NEH3-F1
#
_entry.id   AF-A0A2E1NEH3-F1
#
_cell.length_a   1.000
_cell.length_b   1.000
_cell.length_c   1.000
_cell.angle_alpha   90.00
_cell.angle_beta   90.00
_cell.angle_gamma   90.00
#
_symmetry.space_group_name_H-M   'P 1'
#
loop_
_entity.id
_entity.type
_entity.pdbx_description
1 polymer ?
#
loop_
_entity_poly.entity_id
_entity_poly.type
_entity_poly.pdbx_seq_one_letter_code
_entity_poly.pdbx_strand_id
1 'polypeptide(L)' 'MQIIKIYLLLGIIVLPLFGSTPEIGEKAPGFSLPDQDGNIRNMEEFIGNKLVIYFFPKADTPG' A
#
# COMPACT_ATOMS: atom_id res chain seq x y z
N MET A 1 0.65 -25.58 -25.29
CA MET A 1 0.12 -25.86 -23.92
C MET A 1 0.96 -25.24 -22.80
N GLN A 2 2.29 -25.12 -22.92
CA GLN A 2 3.16 -24.59 -21.85
C GLN A 2 3.14 -23.05 -21.72
N ILE A 3 3.01 -22.31 -22.84
CA ILE A 3 2.97 -20.84 -22.84
C ILE A 3 1.71 -20.28 -22.15
N ILE A 4 0.54 -20.87 -22.38
CA ILE A 4 -0.71 -20.45 -21.73
C ILE A 4 -0.63 -20.65 -20.20
N LYS A 5 0.01 -21.73 -19.74
CA LYS A 5 0.24 -21.97 -18.31
C LYS A 5 1.17 -20.92 -17.69
N ILE A 6 2.13 -20.36 -18.44
CA ILE A 6 3.03 -19.32 -17.92
C ILE A 6 2.29 -18.01 -17.70
N TYR A 7 1.39 -17.62 -18.61
CA TYR A 7 0.57 -16.41 -18.43
C TYR A 7 -0.48 -16.60 -17.33
N LEU A 8 -1.01 -17.82 -17.18
CA LEU A 8 -1.92 -18.15 -16.08
C LEU A 8 -1.19 -18.11 -14.72
N LEU A 9 0.04 -18.64 -14.65
CA LEU A 9 0.88 -18.61 -13.45
C LEU A 9 1.34 -17.18 -13.11
N LEU A 10 1.80 -16.42 -14.10
CA LEU A 10 2.16 -15.01 -13.94
C LEU A 10 0.95 -14.16 -13.52
N GLY A 11 -0.22 -14.40 -14.10
CA GLY A 11 -1.46 -13.73 -13.71
C GLY A 11 -1.81 -13.97 -12.24
N ILE A 12 -1.75 -15.22 -11.77
CA ILE A 12 -2.00 -15.58 -10.36
C ILE A 12 -0.95 -14.98 -9.41
N ILE A 13 0.30 -14.84 -9.84
CA ILE A 13 1.38 -14.23 -9.03
C ILE A 13 1.25 -12.69 -8.99
N VAL A 14 0.77 -12.06 -10.06
CA VAL A 14 0.65 -10.59 -10.18
C VAL A 14 -0.65 -10.06 -9.59
N LEU A 15 -1.76 -10.79 -9.70
CA LEU A 15 -3.06 -10.41 -9.13
C LEU A 15 -3.04 -10.03 -7.64
N PRO A 16 -2.33 -10.74 -6.74
CA PRO A 16 -2.26 -10.37 -5.32
C PRO A 16 -1.33 -9.19 -5.02
N LEU A 17 -0.65 -8.60 -6.01
CA LEU A 17 0.17 -7.39 -5.82
C LEU A 17 -0.68 -6.13 -5.61
N PHE A 18 -1.98 -6.19 -5.92
CA PHE A 18 -2.92 -5.12 -5.65
C PHE A 18 -3.70 -5.50 -4.40
N GLY A 19 -3.36 -4.86 -3.27
CA GLY A 19 -4.10 -5.03 -2.02
C GLY A 19 -5.59 -4.68 -2.20
N SER A 20 -6.44 -5.29 -1.38
CA SER A 20 -7.86 -4.94 -1.34
C SER A 20 -8.04 -3.48 -0.91
N THR A 21 -8.96 -2.76 -1.56
CA THR A 21 -9.37 -1.42 -1.15
C THR A 21 -9.99 -1.49 0.25
N PRO A 22 -9.49 -0.74 1.25
CA PRO A 22 -10.04 -0.77 2.61
C PRO A 22 -11.50 -0.29 2.64
N GLU A 23 -12.33 -0.95 3.42
CA GLU A 23 -13.72 -0.53 3.65
C GLU A 23 -13.90 0.28 4.94
N ILE A 24 -14.98 1.06 5.01
CA ILE A 24 -15.30 1.85 6.21
C ILE A 24 -15.62 0.91 7.38
N GLY A 25 -14.94 1.11 8.51
CA GLY A 25 -15.13 0.32 9.73
C GLY A 25 -14.17 -0.87 9.85
N GLU A 26 -13.45 -1.22 8.78
CA GLU A 26 -12.37 -2.19 8.86
C GLU A 26 -11.17 -1.61 9.62
N LYS A 27 -10.38 -2.51 10.22
CA LYS A 27 -9.08 -2.12 10.77
C LYS A 27 -8.20 -1.65 9.62
N ALA A 28 -7.64 -0.45 9.73
CA ALA A 28 -6.71 0.07 8.74
C ALA A 28 -5.50 -0.88 8.57
N PRO A 29 -5.02 -1.09 7.33
CA PRO A 29 -3.82 -1.89 7.08
C PRO A 29 -2.60 -1.31 7.79
N GLY A 30 -1.75 -2.20 8.30
CA GLY A 30 -0.44 -1.82 8.85
C GLY A 30 0.47 -1.20 7.80
N PHE A 31 1.29 -0.25 8.23
CA PHE A 31 2.36 0.31 7.40
C PHE A 31 3.65 0.46 8.21
N SER A 32 4.77 0.37 7.50
CA SER A 32 6.10 0.70 7.98
C SER A 32 6.82 1.39 6.82
N LEU A 33 6.88 2.72 6.87
CA LEU A 33 7.31 3.54 5.73
C LEU A 33 8.31 4.59 6.21
N PRO A 34 9.32 4.94 5.39
CA PRO A 34 10.19 6.08 5.68
C PRO A 34 9.38 7.39 5.62
N ASP A 35 9.61 8.28 6.56
CA ASP A 35 9.18 9.68 6.47
C ASP A 35 10.14 10.52 5.61
N GLN A 36 9.90 11.83 5.54
CA GLN A 36 10.70 12.77 4.76
C GLN A 36 12.18 12.84 5.19
N ASP A 37 12.49 12.45 6.43
CA ASP A 37 13.84 12.43 6.99
C ASP A 37 14.46 11.02 6.92
N GLY A 38 13.75 10.05 6.33
CA GLY A 38 14.17 8.66 6.21
C GLY A 38 13.94 7.83 7.47
N ASN A 39 13.30 8.37 8.51
CA ASN A 39 12.99 7.60 9.71
C ASN A 39 11.83 6.66 9.41
N ILE A 40 11.95 5.39 9.81
CA ILE A 40 10.86 4.44 9.66
C ILE A 40 9.76 4.77 10.66
N ARG A 41 8.57 5.06 10.13
CA ARG A 41 7.35 5.29 10.90
C ARG A 41 6.45 4.08 10.79
N ASN A 42 5.99 3.58 11.93
CA ASN A 42 5.11 2.42 12.02
C ASN A 42 3.70 2.85 12.41
N MET A 43 2.69 2.12 11.94
CA MET A 43 1.28 2.41 12.24
C MET A 43 1.00 2.50 13.75
N GLU A 44 1.67 1.67 14.55
CA GLU A 44 1.47 1.57 16.00
C GLU A 44 1.72 2.88 16.73
N GLU A 45 2.60 3.73 16.21
CA GLU A 45 2.92 5.05 16.76
C GLU A 45 1.71 6.01 16.75
N PHE A 46 0.74 5.75 15.87
CA PHE A 46 -0.42 6.62 15.65
C PHE A 46 -1.69 6.09 16.32
N ILE A 47 -1.65 4.92 16.97
CA ILE A 47 -2.81 4.35 17.66
C ILE A 47 -3.30 5.32 18.76
N GLY A 48 -4.61 5.53 18.83
CA GLY A 48 -5.24 6.45 19.77
C GLY A 48 -5.37 7.88 19.26
N ASN A 49 -4.74 8.21 18.12
CA ASN A 49 -4.89 9.50 17.45
C ASN A 49 -5.73 9.37 16.18
N LYS A 50 -6.33 10.48 15.75
CA LYS A 50 -6.90 10.55 14.39
C LYS A 50 -5.77 10.70 13.39
N LEU A 51 -5.66 9.77 12.45
CA LEU A 51 -4.67 9.77 11.39
C LEU A 51 -5.37 9.98 10.04
N VAL A 52 -4.81 10.85 9.21
CA VAL A 52 -5.25 11.07 7.82
C VAL A 52 -4.07 10.72 6.91
N ILE A 53 -4.30 9.86 5.92
CA ILE A 53 -3.29 9.43 4.96
C ILE A 53 -3.66 10.01 3.59
N TYR A 54 -2.74 10.75 2.99
CA TYR A 54 -2.88 11.31 1.65
C TYR A 54 -1.97 10.58 0.68
N PHE A 55 -2.52 10.18 -0.47
CA PHE A 55 -1.76 9.58 -1.57
C PHE A 55 -1.64 10.60 -2.70
N PHE A 56 -0.41 11.00 -3.02
CA PHE A 56 -0.10 11.84 -4.18
C PHE A 56 0.75 11.03 -5.18
N PRO A 57 0.55 11.19 -6.51
CA PRO A 57 1.42 10.56 -7.49
C PRO A 57 2.88 11.06 -7.41
N LYS A 58 3.04 12.33 -7.03
CA LYS A 58 4.33 12.99 -6.83
C LYS A 58 4.18 14.12 -5.79
N ALA A 59 5.06 14.14 -4.79
CA ALA A 59 5.15 15.23 -3.83
C ALA A 59 5.96 16.41 -4.39
N ASP A 60 5.84 17.56 -3.74
CA ASP A 60 6.68 18.74 -3.99
C ASP A 60 6.66 19.24 -5.44
N THR A 61 5.50 19.18 -6.09
CA THR A 61 5.32 19.74 -7.44
C THR A 61 4.84 21.19 -7.38
N PRO A 62 5.35 22.10 -8.25
CA PRO A 62 4.92 23.51 -8.28
C PRO A 62 3.45 23.74 -8.63
N GLY A 63 2.80 22.76 -9.28
CA GLY A 63 1.51 22.93 -9.96
C GLY A 63 1.69 23.20 -11.44
#